data_AF-A0A2R6W2H9-F1
#
_entry.id   AF-A0A2R6W2H9-F1
#
_cell.length_a   1.000
_cell.length_b   1.000
_cell.length_c   1.000
_cell.angle_alpha   90.00
_cell.angle_beta   90.00
_cell.angle_gamma   90.00
#
_symmetry.space_group_name_H-M   'P 1'
#
loop_
_entity.id
_entity.type
_entity.pdbx_description
1 polymer ?
#
loop_
_entity_poly.entity_id
_entity_poly.type
_entity_poly.pdbx_seq_one_letter_code
_entity_poly.pdbx_strand_id
1 'polypeptide(L)'
;MPGQVEGSRMARSSIVRKFLEEALDLGKAAGLALVIWQSLIYVTGSPTPVMVVLTGSMEPGIRAGDVLVVRAVDERPVRAGDIVVFRLEGREIPIVHRVVRVHEDRLTGEVELLTKGDANPYDDLIIYGPDLEWIRREHLVGRVVCFVPYLGKITVLLRNKSAKFIATAALGFTMLLLGFRERFNDR
;
A
#
# COMPACT_ATOMS: atom_id res chain seq x y z
N MET A 1 -32.14 -35.87 36.85
CA MET A 1 -30.85 -36.16 36.18
C MET A 1 -30.06 -34.87 36.00
N PRO A 2 -29.23 -34.47 36.99
CA PRO A 2 -28.49 -33.19 36.97
C PRO A 2 -27.24 -33.16 36.07
N GLY A 3 -26.60 -34.31 35.78
CA GLY A 3 -25.33 -34.37 35.05
C GLY A 3 -25.37 -33.95 33.57
N GLN A 4 -26.52 -34.07 32.88
CA GLN A 4 -26.64 -33.65 31.47
C GLN A 4 -26.73 -32.12 31.29
N VAL A 5 -27.27 -31.42 32.29
CA VAL A 5 -27.38 -29.94 32.27
C VAL A 5 -26.02 -29.29 32.55
N GLU A 6 -25.19 -29.94 33.36
CA GLU A 6 -23.86 -29.46 33.74
C GLU A 6 -22.83 -29.63 32.61
N GLY A 7 -22.87 -30.77 31.91
CA GLY A 7 -22.03 -31.02 30.72
C GLY A 7 -22.33 -30.07 29.55
N SER A 8 -23.60 -29.73 29.33
CA SER A 8 -23.99 -28.76 28.29
C SER A 8 -23.63 -27.31 28.63
N ARG A 9 -23.66 -26.92 29.92
CA ARG A 9 -23.16 -25.62 30.40
C ARG A 9 -21.64 -25.51 30.29
N MET A 10 -20.90 -26.57 30.65
CA MET A 10 -19.45 -26.61 30.50
C MET A 10 -19.02 -26.54 29.03
N ALA A 11 -19.66 -27.30 28.13
CA ALA A 11 -19.38 -27.26 26.68
C ALA A 11 -19.69 -25.88 26.06
N ARG A 12 -20.78 -25.22 26.49
CA ARG A 12 -21.08 -23.84 26.06
C ARG A 12 -20.03 -22.84 26.56
N SER A 13 -19.55 -22.99 27.79
CA SER A 13 -18.54 -22.08 28.36
C SER A 13 -17.17 -22.20 27.66
N SER A 14 -16.77 -23.41 27.25
CA SER A 14 -15.51 -23.64 26.54
C SER A 14 -15.57 -23.14 25.09
N ILE A 15 -16.72 -23.27 24.42
CA ILE A 15 -16.96 -22.71 23.09
C ILE A 15 -16.90 -21.17 23.16
N VAL A 16 -17.65 -20.55 24.08
CA VAL A 16 -17.67 -19.08 24.23
C VAL A 16 -16.27 -18.53 24.55
N ARG A 17 -15.51 -19.23 25.40
CA ARG A 17 -14.13 -18.86 25.72
C ARG A 17 -13.21 -18.91 24.50
N LYS A 18 -13.25 -19.99 23.71
CA LYS A 18 -12.44 -20.11 22.48
C LYS A 18 -12.76 -18.99 21.49
N PHE A 19 -14.06 -18.70 21.28
CA PHE A 19 -14.48 -17.58 20.44
C PHE A 19 -13.97 -16.23 20.95
N LEU A 20 -13.99 -15.99 22.27
CA LEU A 20 -13.45 -14.77 22.87
C LEU A 20 -11.93 -14.64 22.69
N GLU A 21 -11.19 -15.74 22.86
CA GLU A 21 -9.74 -15.78 22.64
C GLU A 21 -9.39 -15.48 21.18
N GLU A 22 -10.08 -16.10 20.22
CA GLU A 22 -9.92 -15.81 18.78
C GLU A 22 -10.25 -14.37 18.42
N ALA A 23 -11.36 -13.84 18.95
CA ALA A 23 -11.75 -12.44 18.73
C ALA A 23 -10.72 -11.47 19.30
N LEU A 24 -10.15 -11.79 20.46
CA LEU A 24 -9.11 -11.00 21.10
C LEU A 24 -7.82 -11.01 20.27
N ASP A 25 -7.39 -12.17 19.75
CA ASP A 25 -6.19 -12.27 18.93
C ASP A 25 -6.34 -11.55 17.59
N LEU A 26 -7.53 -11.63 16.97
CA LEU A 26 -7.85 -10.82 15.79
C LEU A 26 -7.80 -9.32 16.13
N GLY A 27 -8.35 -8.93 17.28
CA GLY A 27 -8.32 -7.55 17.77
C GLY A 27 -6.90 -7.03 17.97
N LYS A 28 -6.00 -7.84 18.55
CA LYS A 28 -4.58 -7.50 18.70
C LYS A 28 -3.89 -7.33 17.34
N ALA A 29 -4.13 -8.25 16.40
CA ALA A 29 -3.55 -8.17 15.05
C ALA A 29 -4.03 -6.91 14.30
N ALA A 30 -5.33 -6.60 14.36
CA ALA A 30 -5.88 -5.38 13.78
C ALA A 30 -5.30 -4.12 14.46
N GLY A 31 -5.20 -4.12 15.79
CA GLY A 31 -4.59 -3.03 16.54
C GLY A 31 -3.14 -2.80 16.13
N LEU A 32 -2.33 -3.86 16.03
CA LEU A 32 -0.93 -3.76 15.58
C LEU A 32 -0.83 -3.21 14.16
N ALA A 33 -1.69 -3.66 13.24
CA ALA A 33 -1.73 -3.15 11.87
C ALA A 33 -2.05 -1.64 11.82
N LEU A 34 -3.00 -1.18 12.65
CA LEU A 34 -3.33 0.24 12.78
C LEU A 34 -2.18 1.06 13.37
N VAL A 35 -1.49 0.55 14.39
CA VAL A 35 -0.31 1.21 14.96
C VAL A 35 0.80 1.34 13.92
N ILE A 36 1.07 0.28 13.14
CA ILE A 36 2.05 0.32 12.05
C ILE A 36 1.65 1.38 11.02
N TRP A 37 0.39 1.37 10.59
CA TRP A 37 -0.13 2.35 9.62
C TRP A 37 -0.01 3.79 10.13
N GLN A 38 -0.42 4.07 11.37
CA GLN A 38 -0.33 5.39 11.96
C GLN A 38 1.12 5.84 12.16
N SER A 39 2.00 4.91 12.54
CA SER A 39 3.43 5.16 12.68
C SER A 39 4.05 5.53 11.33
N LEU A 40 3.66 4.85 10.24
CA LEU A 40 4.11 5.20 8.89
C LEU A 40 3.67 6.62 8.51
N ILE A 41 2.40 6.99 8.73
CA ILE A 41 1.90 8.35 8.48
C ILE A 41 2.71 9.38 9.27
N TYR A 42 2.96 9.11 10.56
CA TYR A 42 3.69 10.03 11.42
C TYR A 42 5.16 10.20 10.98
N VAL A 43 5.85 9.09 10.68
CA VAL A 43 7.27 9.11 10.27
C VAL A 43 7.47 9.72 8.88
N THR A 44 6.53 9.53 7.96
CA THR A 44 6.62 10.10 6.61
C THR A 44 6.00 11.50 6.52
N GLY A 45 5.19 11.91 7.50
CA GLY A 45 4.38 13.13 7.42
C GLY A 45 3.36 13.11 6.28
N SER A 46 3.22 12.00 5.55
CA SER A 46 2.32 11.87 4.41
C SER A 46 1.05 11.14 4.81
N PRO A 47 -0.15 11.65 4.45
CA PRO A 47 -1.40 10.92 4.65
C PRO A 47 -1.48 9.64 3.81
N THR A 48 -0.66 9.56 2.76
CA THR A 48 -0.55 8.41 1.84
C THR A 48 0.90 7.91 1.81
N PRO A 49 1.38 7.28 2.92
CA PRO A 49 2.78 6.91 3.07
C PRO A 49 3.21 5.77 2.15
N VAL A 50 2.25 5.01 1.60
CA VAL A 50 2.49 3.84 0.77
C VAL A 50 1.66 3.94 -0.51
N MET A 51 2.29 3.77 -1.66
CA MET A 51 1.64 3.78 -2.98
C MET A 51 2.10 2.59 -3.84
N VAL A 52 1.29 2.19 -4.82
CA VAL A 52 1.65 1.13 -5.77
C VAL A 52 1.83 1.74 -7.14
N VAL A 53 2.92 1.38 -7.82
CA VAL A 53 3.20 1.83 -9.19
C VAL A 53 2.26 1.12 -10.16
N LEU A 54 1.61 1.89 -11.04
CA LEU A 54 0.61 1.37 -11.97
C LEU A 54 1.15 1.13 -13.38
N THR A 55 2.16 1.90 -13.79
CA THR A 55 2.69 1.92 -15.16
C THR A 55 4.20 1.67 -15.18
N GLY A 56 4.75 1.35 -16.35
CA GLY A 56 6.20 1.13 -16.55
C GLY A 56 6.99 2.41 -16.89
N SER A 57 6.48 3.61 -16.60
CA SER A 57 7.15 4.85 -17.00
C SER A 57 8.45 5.11 -16.23
N MET A 58 8.64 4.46 -15.09
CA MET A 58 9.84 4.57 -14.25
C MET A 58 10.83 3.41 -14.43
N GLU A 59 10.64 2.59 -15.48
CA GLU A 59 11.55 1.50 -15.81
C GLU A 59 12.90 2.01 -16.35
N PRO A 60 14.00 1.24 -16.18
CA PRO A 60 14.08 -0.08 -15.54
C PRO A 60 14.19 -0.05 -14.00
N GLY A 61 14.31 1.14 -13.40
CA GLY A 61 14.59 1.30 -11.97
C GLY A 61 13.42 0.90 -11.07
N ILE A 62 12.22 1.37 -11.40
CA ILE A 62 10.98 1.07 -10.68
C ILE A 62 9.98 0.49 -11.68
N ARG A 63 9.46 -0.69 -11.36
CA ARG A 63 8.57 -1.44 -12.25
C ARG A 63 7.11 -1.27 -11.86
N ALA A 64 6.22 -1.52 -12.82
CA ALA A 64 4.80 -1.63 -12.53
C ALA A 64 4.56 -2.72 -11.47
N GLY A 65 3.80 -2.37 -10.44
CA GLY A 65 3.59 -3.20 -9.26
C GLY A 65 4.67 -3.07 -8.19
N ASP A 66 5.63 -2.16 -8.26
CA ASP A 66 6.48 -1.90 -7.08
C ASP A 66 5.71 -1.06 -6.05
N VAL A 67 6.05 -1.23 -4.77
CA VAL A 67 5.45 -0.45 -3.67
C VAL A 67 6.40 0.66 -3.29
N LEU A 68 5.91 1.90 -3.32
CA LEU A 68 6.65 3.11 -2.98
C LEU A 68 6.35 3.53 -1.54
N VAL A 69 7.39 3.98 -0.84
CA VAL A 69 7.24 4.73 0.40
C VAL A 69 7.39 6.21 0.10
N VAL A 70 6.36 6.97 0.42
CA VAL A 70 6.24 8.39 0.09
C VAL A 70 6.30 9.22 1.37
N ARG A 71 7.19 10.20 1.38
CA ARG A 71 7.32 11.21 2.43
C ARG A 71 6.69 12.51 1.95
N ALA A 72 6.05 13.25 2.84
CA ALA A 72 5.61 14.60 2.54
C ALA A 72 6.81 15.45 2.11
N VAL A 73 6.59 16.40 1.20
CA VAL A 73 7.64 17.33 0.81
C VAL A 73 7.88 18.29 1.98
N ASP A 74 8.96 18.06 2.72
CA ASP A 74 9.34 18.79 3.93
C ASP A 74 10.29 19.97 3.61
N GLU A 75 11.04 20.42 4.62
CA GLU A 75 12.03 21.51 4.53
C GLU A 75 13.18 21.19 3.58
N ARG A 76 13.43 19.91 3.26
CA ARG A 76 14.52 19.57 2.35
C ARG A 76 14.09 19.94 0.92
N PRO A 77 14.80 20.87 0.26
CA PRO A 77 14.46 21.29 -1.10
C PRO A 77 14.51 20.10 -2.06
N VAL A 78 13.56 20.05 -2.98
CA VAL A 78 13.53 19.07 -4.06
C VAL A 78 14.69 19.34 -5.00
N ARG A 79 15.40 18.27 -5.38
CA ARG A 79 16.58 18.35 -6.25
C ARG A 79 16.36 17.56 -7.52
N ALA A 80 17.09 17.92 -8.57
CA ALA A 80 17.18 17.08 -9.76
C ALA A 80 17.67 15.68 -9.36
N GLY A 81 17.01 14.65 -9.90
CA GLY A 81 17.21 13.25 -9.54
C GLY A 81 16.19 12.71 -8.52
N ASP A 82 15.53 13.55 -7.73
CA ASP A 82 14.47 13.13 -6.82
C ASP A 82 13.29 12.53 -7.61
N ILE A 83 12.61 11.55 -7.03
CA ILE A 83 11.37 11.00 -7.57
C ILE A 83 10.21 11.59 -6.77
N VAL A 84 9.32 12.28 -7.47
CA VAL A 84 8.19 12.99 -6.86
C VAL A 84 6.88 12.37 -7.28
N VAL A 85 5.92 12.44 -6.36
CA VAL A 85 4.52 12.10 -6.59
C VAL A 85 3.76 13.41 -6.69
N PHE A 86 3.10 13.65 -7.81
CA PHE A 86 2.31 14.85 -8.03
C PHE A 86 0.93 14.53 -8.59
N ARG A 87 -0.03 15.42 -8.34
CA ARG A 87 -1.39 15.34 -8.87
C ARG A 87 -1.66 16.57 -9.72
N LEU A 88 -2.18 16.31 -10.91
CA LEU A 88 -2.66 17.35 -11.83
C LEU A 88 -4.17 17.53 -11.65
N GLU A 89 -4.65 18.73 -11.87
CA GLU A 89 -6.09 19.01 -11.90
C GLU A 89 -6.77 18.17 -13.00
N GLY A 90 -7.97 17.67 -12.71
CA GLY A 90 -8.71 16.79 -13.61
C GLY A 90 -8.18 15.34 -13.70
N ARG A 91 -7.11 14.98 -12.98
CA ARG A 91 -6.64 13.59 -12.87
C ARG A 91 -6.81 13.05 -11.45
N GLU A 92 -7.57 11.96 -11.32
CA GLU A 92 -7.76 11.27 -10.04
C GLU A 92 -6.50 10.54 -9.57
N ILE A 93 -5.74 9.97 -10.51
CA ILE A 93 -4.58 9.13 -10.23
C ILE A 93 -3.30 10.00 -10.21
N PRO A 94 -2.53 9.99 -9.11
CA PRO A 94 -1.27 10.72 -9.04
C PRO A 94 -0.20 10.10 -9.95
N ILE A 95 0.72 10.93 -10.41
CA ILE A 95 1.82 10.58 -11.31
C ILE A 95 3.12 10.53 -10.50
N VAL A 96 3.96 9.54 -10.79
CA VAL A 96 5.24 9.35 -10.11
C VAL A 96 6.35 9.42 -11.14
N HIS A 97 7.13 10.50 -11.17
CA HIS A 97 8.21 10.69 -12.14
C HIS A 97 9.44 11.34 -11.50
N ARG A 98 10.58 11.28 -12.21
CA ARG A 98 11.84 11.86 -11.76
C ARG A 98 11.92 13.34 -12.12
N VAL A 99 12.38 14.15 -11.18
CA VAL A 99 12.72 15.55 -11.42
C VAL A 99 13.99 15.62 -12.26
N VAL A 100 13.89 16.19 -13.45
CA VAL A 100 15.04 16.39 -14.35
C VAL A 100 15.62 17.78 -14.24
N ARG A 101 14.81 18.79 -13.89
CA ARG A 101 15.26 20.16 -13.66
C ARG A 101 14.51 20.79 -12.50
N VAL A 102 15.20 21.65 -11.76
CA VAL A 102 14.67 22.48 -10.69
C VAL A 102 15.00 23.92 -11.02
N HIS A 103 13.99 24.77 -11.03
CA HIS A 103 14.12 26.21 -11.07
C HIS A 103 13.71 26.74 -9.69
N GLU A 104 14.58 27.53 -9.08
CA GLU A 104 14.35 28.13 -7.77
C GLU A 104 14.52 29.64 -7.92
N ASP A 105 13.43 30.37 -7.70
CA ASP A 105 13.46 31.82 -7.70
C ASP A 105 14.06 32.29 -6.36
N ARG A 106 15.20 32.99 -6.43
CA ARG A 106 15.93 33.45 -5.25
C ARG A 106 15.25 34.62 -4.53
N LEU A 107 14.34 35.32 -5.18
CA LEU A 107 13.62 36.47 -4.62
C LEU A 107 12.32 36.03 -3.94
N THR A 108 11.58 35.11 -4.56
CA THR A 108 10.29 34.63 -4.03
C THR A 108 10.42 33.34 -3.21
N GLY A 109 11.49 32.57 -3.43
CA GLY A 109 11.66 31.23 -2.87
C GLY A 109 10.78 30.17 -3.55
N GLU A 110 10.14 30.50 -4.67
CA GLU A 110 9.30 29.56 -5.41
C GLU A 110 10.15 28.49 -6.11
N VAL A 111 9.67 27.26 -6.06
CA VAL A 111 10.33 26.10 -6.65
C VAL A 111 9.44 25.51 -7.74
N GLU A 112 9.99 25.48 -8.94
CA GLU A 112 9.39 24.96 -10.16
C GLU A 112 10.16 23.74 -10.64
N LEU A 113 9.42 22.67 -10.94
CA LEU A 113 10.01 21.37 -11.25
C LEU A 113 9.61 20.93 -12.66
N LEU A 114 10.58 20.47 -13.43
CA LEU A 114 10.34 19.69 -14.64
C LEU A 114 10.58 18.22 -14.33
N THR A 115 9.59 17.39 -14.64
CA THR A 115 9.62 15.95 -14.40
C THR A 115 9.64 15.17 -15.71
N LYS A 116 10.10 13.92 -15.61
CA LYS A 116 10.12 12.97 -16.72
C LYS A 116 10.07 11.55 -16.16
N GLY A 117 9.27 10.69 -16.80
CA GLY A 117 9.37 9.24 -16.60
C GLY A 117 10.71 8.70 -17.10
N ASP A 118 11.39 7.89 -16.29
CA ASP A 118 12.72 7.33 -16.63
C ASP A 118 12.71 6.61 -18.00
N ALA A 119 11.64 5.88 -18.30
CA ALA A 119 11.45 5.15 -19.56
C ALA A 119 10.88 6.01 -20.71
N ASN A 120 10.39 7.21 -20.44
CA ASN A 120 9.77 8.06 -21.46
C ASN A 120 10.85 8.69 -22.37
N PRO A 121 10.58 8.95 -23.66
CA PRO A 121 11.54 9.63 -24.54
C PRO A 121 11.61 11.15 -24.30
N TYR A 122 10.50 11.76 -23.86
CA TYR A 122 10.37 13.20 -23.64
C TYR A 122 10.03 13.51 -22.18
N ASP A 123 10.16 14.79 -21.81
CA ASP A 123 9.67 15.29 -20.52
C ASP A 123 8.14 15.31 -20.46
N ASP A 124 7.63 15.63 -19.27
CA ASP A 124 6.22 15.52 -18.95
C ASP A 124 5.39 16.76 -19.34
N LEU A 125 5.93 17.74 -20.09
CA LEU A 125 5.20 18.96 -20.46
C LEU A 125 3.87 18.64 -21.15
N ILE A 126 3.86 17.64 -22.05
CA ILE A 126 2.65 17.22 -22.78
C ILE A 126 1.57 16.67 -21.83
N ILE A 127 1.95 16.08 -20.69
CA ILE A 127 0.99 15.48 -19.75
C ILE A 127 0.50 16.46 -18.68
N TYR A 128 1.20 17.57 -18.44
CA TYR A 128 0.83 18.61 -17.49
C TYR A 128 -0.48 19.31 -17.88
N GLY A 129 -0.67 19.52 -19.18
CA GLY A 129 -1.80 20.27 -19.73
C GLY A 129 -1.34 21.56 -20.42
N PRO A 130 -2.24 22.27 -21.11
CA PRO A 130 -1.88 23.42 -21.93
C PRO A 130 -1.40 24.64 -21.13
N ASP A 131 -1.83 24.78 -19.88
CA ASP A 131 -1.59 25.97 -19.04
C ASP A 131 -0.52 25.75 -17.95
N LEU A 132 0.16 24.59 -17.99
CA LEU A 132 1.10 24.20 -16.93
C LEU A 132 2.45 23.79 -17.53
N GLU A 133 3.45 24.64 -17.36
CA GLU A 133 4.83 24.38 -17.79
C GLU A 133 5.71 23.77 -16.68
N TRP A 134 5.34 24.00 -15.41
CA TRP A 134 6.15 23.61 -14.25
C TRP A 134 5.29 23.00 -13.14
N ILE A 135 5.80 21.93 -12.53
CA ILE A 135 5.21 21.36 -11.32
C ILE A 135 5.68 22.18 -10.12
N ARG A 136 4.76 22.95 -9.54
CA ARG A 136 4.93 23.69 -8.30
C ARG A 136 4.54 22.88 -7.06
N ARG A 137 4.80 23.44 -5.88
CA ARG A 137 4.63 22.77 -4.57
C ARG A 137 3.19 22.33 -4.30
N GLU A 138 2.20 23.07 -4.78
CA GLU A 138 0.77 22.73 -4.64
C GLU A 138 0.36 21.44 -5.37
N HIS A 139 1.09 21.06 -6.42
CA HIS A 139 0.83 19.83 -7.15
C HIS A 139 1.49 18.62 -6.47
N LEU A 140 2.46 18.83 -5.58
CA LEU A 140 3.22 17.76 -4.95
C LEU A 140 2.41 17.08 -3.85
N VAL A 141 2.26 15.76 -3.99
CA VAL A 141 1.75 14.89 -2.93
C VAL A 141 2.89 14.48 -1.99
N GLY A 142 4.08 14.23 -2.54
CA GLY A 142 5.23 13.79 -1.76
C GLY A 142 6.45 13.45 -2.59
N ARG A 143 7.52 13.04 -1.91
CA ARG A 143 8.77 12.52 -2.48
C ARG A 143 8.90 11.03 -2.15
N VAL A 144 9.28 10.22 -3.12
CA VAL A 144 9.58 8.80 -2.91
C VAL A 144 10.93 8.68 -2.22
N VAL A 145 10.97 7.99 -1.08
CA VAL A 145 12.20 7.78 -0.29
C VAL A 145 12.79 6.39 -0.46
N CYS A 146 11.95 5.39 -0.69
CA CYS A 146 12.35 4.04 -1.04
C CYS A 146 11.23 3.31 -1.78
N PHE A 147 11.56 2.15 -2.34
CA PHE A 147 10.59 1.25 -2.94
C PHE A 147 10.91 -0.19 -2.60
N VAL A 148 9.88 -1.03 -2.57
CA VAL A 148 10.01 -2.47 -2.36
C VAL A 148 9.61 -3.19 -3.66
N PRO A 149 10.55 -3.85 -4.33
CA PRO A 149 10.29 -4.46 -5.62
C PRO A 149 9.36 -5.67 -5.49
N TYR A 150 8.58 -5.96 -6.53
CA TYR A 150 7.73 -7.15 -6.69
C TYR A 150 6.53 -7.28 -5.73
N LEU A 151 6.39 -6.42 -4.73
CA LEU A 151 5.34 -6.54 -3.72
C LEU A 151 3.94 -6.27 -4.29
N GLY A 152 3.80 -5.43 -5.29
CA GLY A 152 2.54 -5.21 -6.00
C GLY A 152 2.23 -6.26 -7.06
N LYS A 153 3.14 -7.18 -7.43
CA LYS A 153 2.71 -8.40 -8.13
C LYS A 153 1.80 -9.24 -7.25
N ILE A 154 2.05 -9.25 -5.93
CA ILE A 154 1.18 -9.91 -4.95
C ILE A 154 -0.17 -9.19 -4.89
N THR A 155 -0.21 -7.85 -4.88
CA THR A 155 -1.50 -7.12 -4.88
C THR A 155 -2.27 -7.28 -6.19
N VAL A 156 -1.60 -7.33 -7.34
CA VAL A 156 -2.21 -7.61 -8.64
C VAL A 156 -2.73 -9.05 -8.70
N LEU A 157 -1.95 -10.02 -8.21
CA LEU A 157 -2.37 -11.42 -8.08
C LEU A 157 -3.61 -11.53 -7.17
N LEU A 158 -3.58 -10.88 -6.01
CA LEU A 158 -4.71 -10.82 -5.09
C LEU A 158 -5.91 -10.06 -5.67
N ARG A 159 -5.74 -9.16 -6.64
CA ARG A 159 -6.86 -8.48 -7.31
C ARG A 159 -7.55 -9.37 -8.35
N ASN A 160 -6.85 -10.37 -8.90
CA ASN A 160 -7.42 -11.30 -9.87
C ASN A 160 -8.50 -12.21 -9.22
N LYS A 161 -9.74 -12.12 -9.70
CA LYS A 161 -10.89 -12.88 -9.16
C LYS A 161 -10.65 -14.39 -9.16
N SER A 162 -9.99 -14.92 -10.19
CA SER A 162 -9.71 -16.35 -10.32
C SER A 162 -8.67 -16.81 -9.30
N ALA A 163 -7.62 -16.01 -9.07
CA ALA A 163 -6.61 -16.32 -8.06
C ALA A 163 -7.18 -16.31 -6.64
N LYS A 164 -8.08 -15.35 -6.34
CA LYS A 164 -8.84 -15.36 -5.08
C LYS A 164 -9.61 -16.67 -4.92
N PHE A 165 -10.41 -17.06 -5.92
CA PHE A 165 -11.24 -18.25 -5.84
C PHE A 165 -10.42 -19.53 -5.61
N ILE A 166 -9.29 -19.69 -6.32
CA ILE A 166 -8.38 -20.83 -6.14
C ILE A 166 -7.81 -20.84 -4.72
N ALA A 167 -7.38 -19.69 -4.20
CA ALA A 167 -6.84 -19.61 -2.84
C ALA A 167 -7.87 -19.98 -1.78
N THR A 168 -9.12 -19.49 -1.89
CA THR A 168 -10.19 -19.85 -0.96
C THR A 168 -10.56 -21.33 -1.05
N ALA A 169 -10.61 -21.89 -2.26
CA ALA A 169 -10.88 -23.31 -2.47
C ALA A 169 -9.77 -24.19 -1.88
N ALA A 170 -8.50 -23.83 -2.09
CA ALA A 170 -7.36 -24.52 -1.50
C ALA A 170 -7.42 -24.47 0.03
N LEU A 171 -7.68 -23.30 0.63
CA LEU A 171 -7.80 -23.14 2.07
C LEU A 171 -8.92 -24.02 2.65
N GLY A 172 -10.10 -24.00 2.02
CA GLY A 172 -11.23 -24.84 2.38
C GLY A 172 -10.91 -26.34 2.28
N PHE A 173 -10.20 -26.74 1.23
CA PHE A 173 -9.75 -28.13 1.06
C PHE A 173 -8.76 -28.56 2.15
N THR A 174 -7.77 -27.72 2.50
CA THR A 174 -6.85 -28.00 3.62
C THR A 174 -7.57 -28.11 4.95
N MET A 175 -8.53 -27.24 5.24
CA MET A 175 -9.36 -27.33 6.46
C MET A 175 -10.14 -28.64 6.51
N LEU A 176 -10.68 -29.07 5.37
CA LEU A 176 -11.42 -30.34 5.24
C LEU A 176 -10.51 -31.55 5.48
N LEU A 177 -9.28 -31.54 4.94
CA LEU A 177 -8.27 -32.57 5.17
C LEU A 177 -7.82 -32.63 6.63
N LEU A 178 -7.59 -31.48 7.26
CA LEU A 178 -7.20 -31.41 8.68
C LEU A 178 -8.32 -31.92 9.59
N GLY A 179 -9.57 -31.55 9.31
CA GLY A 179 -10.74 -32.06 10.04
C GLY A 179 -10.97 -33.56 9.85
N PHE A 180 -10.67 -34.10 8.65
CA PHE A 180 -10.67 -35.55 8.43
C PHE A 180 -9.56 -36.24 9.23
N ARG A 181 -8.36 -35.65 9.28
CA ARG A 181 -7.22 -36.21 10.01
C ARG A 181 -7.46 -36.30 11.51
N GLU A 182 -8.01 -35.27 12.13
CA GLU A 182 -8.36 -35.29 13.55
C GLU A 182 -9.39 -36.39 13.87
N ARG A 183 -10.40 -36.56 13.01
CA ARG A 183 -11.45 -37.58 13.19
C ARG A 183 -10.95 -39.03 13.12
N PHE A 184 -9.84 -39.26 12.42
CA PHE A 184 -9.20 -40.58 12.32
C PHE A 184 -8.13 -40.82 13.39
N ASN A 185 -7.57 -39.77 13.99
CA ASN A 185 -6.54 -39.90 15.02
C ASN A 185 -7.12 -40.07 16.45
N ASP A 186 -8.42 -39.80 16.63
CA ASP A 186 -9.18 -40.02 17.87
C ASP A 186 -9.89 -41.40 17.94
N ARG A 187 -9.49 -42.37 17.10
CA ARG A 187 -9.94 -43.77 17.16
C ARG A 187 -8.77 -44.71 17.39
#